data_AF-A0A7J4LNJ9-F1
#
_entry.id   AF-A0A7J4LNJ9-F1
#
_cell.length_a   1.000
_cell.length_b   1.000
_cell.length_c   1.000
_cell.angle_alpha   90.00
_cell.angle_beta   90.00
_cell.angle_gamma   90.00
#
_symmetry.space_group_name_H-M   'P 1'
#
loop_
_entity.id
_entity.type
_entity.pdbx_description
1 polymer ?
#
loop_
_entity_poly.entity_id
_entity_poly.type
_entity_poly.pdbx_seq_one_letter_code
_entity_poly.pdbx_strand_id
1 'polypeptide(L)' 'MKKVKVSELAGDSSEQREAEKWLVNALSKKLGLTLCEKKIDLPEGGRIELDAFCESPLVLCEVWAHIGPPKGLRLIK' A
#
# COMPACT_ATOMS: atom_id res chain seq x y z
N MET A 1 11.06 35.35 13.06
CA MET A 1 10.60 33.94 12.93
C MET A 1 10.45 33.64 11.44
N LYS A 2 11.32 32.80 10.86
CA LYS A 2 11.23 32.42 9.44
C LYS A 2 10.49 31.08 9.34
N LYS A 3 9.39 31.04 8.56
CA LYS A 3 8.69 29.79 8.22
C LYS A 3 9.65 28.91 7.42
N VAL A 4 9.99 27.74 7.97
CA VAL A 4 10.74 26.71 7.24
C VAL A 4 9.76 26.05 6.27
N LYS A 5 10.00 26.18 4.97
CA LYS A 5 9.33 25.34 3.94
C LYS A 5 9.81 23.92 4.17
N VAL A 6 8.89 23.02 4.52
CA VAL A 6 9.16 21.58 4.53
C VAL A 6 9.42 21.19 3.08
N SER A 7 10.69 21.04 2.72
CA SER A 7 11.07 20.41 1.46
C SER A 7 10.59 18.96 1.50
N GLU A 8 9.90 18.52 0.44
CA GLU A 8 9.46 17.13 0.21
C GLU A 8 10.54 16.15 0.68
N LEU A 9 10.29 15.48 1.80
CA LEU A 9 11.25 14.57 2.41
C LEU A 9 11.34 13.34 1.50
N ALA A 10 12.56 12.95 1.14
CA ALA A 10 12.79 11.66 0.49
C ALA A 10 12.21 10.55 1.38
N GLY A 11 11.16 9.86 0.91
CA GLY A 11 10.47 8.82 1.68
C GLY A 11 9.00 9.12 2.00
N ASP A 12 8.41 10.20 1.49
CA ASP A 12 6.96 10.36 1.53
C ASP A 12 6.29 9.32 0.61
N SER A 13 5.63 8.33 1.21
CA SER A 13 4.88 7.29 0.50
C SER A 13 3.38 7.57 0.43
N SER A 14 2.93 8.76 0.82
CA SER A 14 1.50 9.11 0.85
C SER A 14 0.86 8.98 -0.54
N GLU A 15 1.47 9.57 -1.57
CA GLU A 15 0.99 9.47 -2.95
C GLU A 15 0.90 8.00 -3.41
N GLN A 16 1.86 7.16 -3.04
CA GLN A 16 1.88 5.75 -3.43
C GLN A 16 0.71 5.01 -2.77
N ARG A 17 0.52 5.23 -1.48
CA ARG A 17 -0.58 4.64 -0.70
C ARG A 17 -1.94 5.12 -1.18
N GLU A 18 -2.05 6.36 -1.64
CA GLU A 18 -3.28 6.85 -2.27
C GLU A 18 -3.55 6.13 -3.59
N ALA A 19 -2.54 5.98 -4.46
CA ALA A 19 -2.66 5.24 -5.71
C ALA A 19 -3.03 3.77 -5.48
N GLU A 20 -2.47 3.11 -4.47
CA GLU A 20 -2.82 1.73 -4.08
C GLU A 20 -4.30 1.61 -3.70
N LYS A 21 -4.86 2.58 -2.96
CA LYS A 21 -6.31 2.62 -2.65
C LYS A 21 -7.18 2.73 -3.91
N TRP A 22 -6.75 3.50 -4.91
CA TRP A 22 -7.46 3.59 -6.19
C TRP A 22 -7.48 2.23 -6.91
N LEU A 23 -6.37 1.50 -6.89
CA LEU A 23 -6.27 0.16 -7.47
C LEU A 23 -7.19 -0.84 -6.75
N VAL A 24 -7.20 -0.86 -5.41
CA VAL A 24 -8.13 -1.70 -4.62
C VAL A 24 -9.58 -1.41 -5.00
N ASN A 25 -9.97 -0.13 -5.07
CA ASN A 25 -11.33 0.26 -5.44
C ASN A 25 -11.72 -0.17 -6.85
N ALA A 26 -10.80 -0.04 -7.81
CA ALA A 26 -11.02 -0.47 -9.18
C ALA A 26 -11.18 -2.00 -9.26
N LEU A 27 -10.36 -2.74 -8.52
CA LEU A 27 -10.41 -4.20 -8.46
C LEU A 27 -11.72 -4.68 -7.81
N SER A 28 -12.13 -4.08 -6.70
CA SER A 28 -13.43 -4.34 -6.04
C SER A 28 -14.59 -4.22 -7.02
N LYS A 29 -14.64 -3.12 -7.78
CA LYS A 29 -15.67 -2.90 -8.80
C LYS A 29 -15.62 -3.93 -9.92
N LYS A 30 -14.42 -4.29 -10.39
CA LYS A 30 -14.23 -5.27 -11.46
C LYS A 30 -14.67 -6.67 -11.04
N LEU A 31 -14.42 -7.05 -9.79
CA LEU A 31 -14.78 -8.36 -9.25
C LEU A 31 -16.21 -8.42 -8.70
N GLY A 32 -16.85 -7.26 -8.47
CA GLY A 32 -18.15 -7.20 -7.79
C GLY A 32 -18.06 -7.59 -6.31
N LEU A 33 -16.88 -7.41 -5.69
CA LEU A 33 -16.60 -7.78 -4.31
C LEU A 33 -16.24 -6.57 -3.48
N THR A 34 -16.55 -6.64 -2.19
CA THR A 34 -16.03 -5.69 -1.20
C THR A 34 -14.66 -6.18 -0.76
N LEU A 35 -13.59 -5.51 -1.22
CA LEU A 35 -12.23 -5.73 -0.73
C LEU A 35 -11.90 -4.69 0.34
N CYS A 36 -11.39 -5.15 1.48
CA CYS A 36 -10.98 -4.31 2.59
C CYS A 36 -9.52 -4.62 2.98
N GLU A 37 -8.82 -3.63 3.55
CA GLU A 37 -7.56 -3.88 4.27
C GLU A 37 -7.84 -4.86 5.43
N LYS A 38 -6.96 -5.84 5.63
CA LYS A 38 -7.05 -6.78 6.76
C LYS A 38 -5.71 -6.93 7.44
N LYS A 39 -5.76 -6.99 8.77
CA LYS A 39 -4.57 -7.18 9.61
C LYS A 39 -4.77 -8.44 10.43
N ILE A 40 -3.76 -9.30 10.43
CA ILE A 40 -3.79 -10.58 11.13
C ILE A 40 -2.56 -10.60 12.05
N ASP A 41 -2.81 -10.50 13.34
CA ASP A 41 -1.76 -10.61 14.35
C ASP A 41 -1.43 -12.10 14.56
N LEU A 42 -0.13 -12.41 14.56
CA LEU A 42 0.38 -13.77 14.72
C LEU A 42 0.70 -14.06 16.19
N PRO A 43 0.56 -15.31 16.67
CA PRO A 43 0.81 -15.67 18.06
C PRO A 43 2.21 -15.31 18.57
N GLU A 44 3.21 -15.28 17.68
CA GLU A 44 4.60 -14.98 18.01
C GLU A 44 4.96 -13.48 17.91
N GLY A 45 3.95 -12.60 17.82
CA GLY A 45 4.12 -11.14 17.81
C GLY A 45 4.37 -10.52 16.44
N GLY A 46 4.34 -11.31 15.37
CA GLY A 46 4.33 -10.81 13.99
C GLY A 46 2.95 -10.28 13.58
N ARG A 47 2.89 -9.54 12.48
CA ARG A 47 1.63 -9.06 11.88
C ARG A 47 1.69 -9.22 10.37
N ILE A 48 0.61 -9.76 9.81
CA ILE A 48 0.36 -9.76 8.36
C ILE A 48 -0.60 -8.61 8.06
N GLU A 49 -0.21 -7.74 7.14
CA GLU A 49 -1.08 -6.72 6.58
C GLU A 49 -1.42 -7.11 5.15
N LEU A 50 -2.71 -7.15 4.84
CA LEU A 50 -3.26 -7.44 3.52
C LEU A 50 -3.88 -6.15 2.97
N ASP A 51 -3.44 -5.70 1.81
CA ASP A 51 -3.95 -4.47 1.19
C ASP A 51 -5.41 -4.60 0.75
N ALA A 52 -5.79 -5.80 0.29
CA ALA A 52 -7.15 -6.13 -0.10
C ALA A 52 -7.50 -7.59 0.25
N PHE A 53 -8.62 -7.76 0.95
CA PHE A 53 -9.13 -9.03 1.43
C PHE A 53 -10.65 -9.14 1.26
N CYS A 54 -11.12 -10.33 0.87
CA CYS A 54 -12.52 -10.74 0.95
C CYS A 54 -12.60 -12.11 1.63
N GLU A 55 -13.57 -12.31 2.52
CA GLU A 55 -13.75 -13.59 3.22
C GLU A 55 -14.54 -14.61 2.38
N SER A 56 -15.53 -14.15 1.62
CA SER A 56 -16.38 -15.01 0.80
C SER A 56 -16.79 -14.28 -0.49
N PRO A 57 -16.31 -14.72 -1.66
CA PRO A 57 -15.29 -15.75 -1.85
C PRO A 57 -13.94 -15.33 -1.23
N LEU A 58 -13.13 -16.30 -0.81
CA LEU A 58 -11.83 -16.02 -0.22
C LEU A 58 -10.90 -15.40 -1.27
N VAL A 59 -10.50 -14.15 -1.05
CA VAL A 59 -9.57 -13.41 -1.90
C VAL A 59 -8.53 -12.73 -1.02
N LEU A 60 -7.26 -12.89 -1.38
CA LEU A 60 -6.13 -12.14 -0.82
C LEU A 60 -5.42 -11.45 -1.99
N CYS A 61 -5.13 -10.16 -1.83
CA CYS A 61 -4.50 -9.36 -2.87
C CYS A 61 -3.48 -8.39 -2.25
N GLU A 62 -2.24 -8.45 -2.75
CA GLU A 62 -1.23 -7.41 -2.56
C GLU A 62 -1.42 -6.37 -3.67
N VAL A 63 -1.33 -5.09 -3.33
CA VAL A 63 -1.53 -3.99 -4.28
C VAL A 63 -0.36 -3.04 -4.22
N TRP A 64 0.26 -2.83 -5.38
CA TRP A 64 1.46 -2.02 -5.48
C TRP A 64 1.29 -0.93 -6.54
N ALA A 65 1.59 0.30 -6.17
CA ALA A 65 1.75 1.42 -7.10
C ALA A 65 3.22 1.85 -7.14
N HIS A 66 3.69 2.26 -8.32
CA HIS A 66 5.03 2.78 -8.49
C HIS A 66 4.99 4.27 -8.82
N ILE A 67 5.78 5.07 -8.12
CA ILE A 67 5.94 6.51 -8.39
C ILE A 67 7.35 6.78 -8.92
N GLY A 68 7.40 7.47 -10.06
CA GLY A 68 8.65 7.81 -10.75
C GLY A 68 9.22 6.67 -11.61
N PRO A 69 10.44 6.81 -12.15
CA PRO A 69 11.16 5.71 -12.79
C PRO A 69 11.68 4.71 -11.73
N PRO A 70 11.81 3.40 -12.05
CA PRO A 70 12.32 2.41 -11.10
C PRO A 70 13.63 2.89 -10.48
N LYS A 71 13.69 2.97 -9.14
CA LYS A 71 14.94 3.27 -8.45
C LYS A 71 15.90 2.11 -8.75
N GLY A 72 16.96 2.40 -9.50
CA GLY A 72 18.02 1.42 -9.78
C GLY A 72 18.54 0.79 -8.48
N LEU A 73 18.94 -0.47 -8.57
CA LEU A 73 19.43 -1.28 -7.45
C LEU A 73 20.51 -0.51 -6.66
N ARG A 74 20.23 -0.15 -5.40
CA ARG A 74 21.24 0.43 -4.50
C ARG A 74 21.92 -0.72 -3.78
N LEU A 75 23.06 -1.16 -4.30
CA LEU A 75 23.97 -2.03 -3.55
C LEU A 75 24.47 -1.26 -2.32
N ILE A 76 24.15 -1.76 -1.14
CA ILE A 76 24.69 -1.28 0.12
C ILE A 76 26.14 -1.80 0.18
N LYS A 77 27.12 -0.90 0.18
CA LYS A 77 28.54 -1.24 0.39
C LYS A 77 28.83 -1.39 1.87
#